data_AF-A0A2E8QF53-F1
#
_entry.id   AF-A0A2E8QF53-F1
#
_cell.length_a   1.000
_cell.length_b   1.000
_cell.length_c   1.000
_cell.angle_alpha   90.00
_cell.angle_beta   90.00
_cell.angle_gamma   90.00
#
_symmetry.space_group_name_H-M   'P 1'
#
loop_
_entity.id
_entity.type
_entity.pdbx_description
1 polymer ?
#
loop_
_entity_poly.entity_id
_entity_poly.type
_entity_poly.pdbx_seq_one_letter_code
_entity_poly.pdbx_strand_id
1 'polypeptide(L)'
;GDVQWSWLEQKMASEVDHRVIVSSIQFLAMGHGWEAWKTMPHERQRLIDLIDTSSSDSVLFISGDRHRGGLYQLTSSSGKNIVEMTSSSLNLSFTNDEEAGPLRVGPTFVQENYGEILLNKLTNKLTVNLKDNQGSIVQSVDL
;
A
#
# COMPACT_ATOMS: atom_id res chain seq x y z
N GLY A 1 -4.23 -14.04 -16.21
CA GLY A 1 -4.79 -14.61 -14.97
C GLY A 1 -6.25 -14.23 -14.83
N ASP A 2 -7.07 -14.69 -15.77
CA ASP A 2 -8.17 -13.84 -16.24
C ASP A 2 -9.40 -13.93 -15.33
N VAL A 3 -9.59 -15.10 -14.70
CA VAL A 3 -10.58 -15.30 -13.64
C VAL A 3 -10.37 -14.36 -12.45
N GLN A 4 -9.11 -14.11 -12.05
CA GLN A 4 -8.79 -13.20 -10.95
C GLN A 4 -9.04 -11.74 -11.36
N TRP A 5 -8.70 -11.37 -12.60
CA TRP A 5 -8.98 -10.04 -13.14
C TRP A 5 -10.48 -9.75 -13.25
N SER A 6 -11.27 -10.65 -13.84
CA SER A 6 -12.72 -10.47 -13.95
C SER A 6 -13.41 -10.45 -12.57
N TRP A 7 -12.90 -11.19 -11.58
CA TRP A 7 -13.35 -11.06 -10.20
C TRP A 7 -13.00 -9.70 -9.60
N LEU A 8 -11.77 -9.21 -9.80
CA LEU A 8 -11.32 -7.92 -9.27
C LEU A 8 -12.10 -6.76 -9.90
N GLU A 9 -12.30 -6.77 -11.21
CA GLU A 9 -13.12 -5.79 -11.94
C GLU A 9 -14.55 -5.70 -11.36
N GLN A 10 -15.19 -6.83 -11.07
CA GLN A 10 -16.51 -6.87 -10.42
C GLN A 10 -16.51 -6.30 -9.00
N LYS A 11 -15.43 -6.51 -8.22
CA LYS A 11 -15.29 -5.89 -6.90
C LYS A 11 -15.01 -4.38 -6.99
N MET A 12 -14.18 -3.97 -7.95
CA MET A 12 -13.82 -2.57 -8.16
C MET A 12 -15.00 -1.72 -8.66
N ALA A 13 -16.00 -2.33 -9.28
CA ALA A 13 -17.26 -1.67 -9.67
C ALA A 13 -18.24 -1.38 -8.50
N SER A 14 -17.99 -1.91 -7.29
CA SER A 14 -18.88 -1.68 -6.13
C SER A 14 -18.57 -0.36 -5.44
N GLU A 15 -19.56 0.51 -5.24
CA GLU A 15 -19.43 1.73 -4.44
C GLU A 15 -19.19 1.39 -2.96
N VAL A 16 -18.16 2.00 -2.36
CA VAL A 16 -17.73 1.76 -0.98
C VAL A 16 -17.11 3.05 -0.41
N ASP A 17 -17.32 3.30 0.89
CA ASP A 17 -16.66 4.41 1.61
C ASP A 17 -15.13 4.27 1.61
N HIS A 18 -14.65 3.05 1.86
CA HIS A 18 -13.24 2.72 2.02
C HIS A 18 -12.85 1.54 1.14
N ARG A 19 -11.73 1.66 0.43
CA ARG A 19 -11.22 0.60 -0.43
C ARG A 19 -9.80 0.20 -0.02
N VAL A 20 -9.65 -1.04 0.42
CA VAL A 20 -8.37 -1.64 0.82
C VAL A 20 -8.05 -2.83 -0.07
N ILE A 21 -6.88 -2.83 -0.68
CA ILE A 21 -6.34 -3.92 -1.49
C ILE A 21 -5.16 -4.54 -0.74
N VAL A 22 -5.18 -5.86 -0.56
CA VAL A 22 -4.09 -6.61 0.07
C VAL A 22 -3.23 -7.22 -1.03
N SER A 23 -1.93 -6.93 -1.02
CA SER A 23 -0.95 -7.49 -1.96
C SER A 23 0.16 -8.18 -1.18
N SER A 24 0.61 -9.36 -1.62
CA SER A 24 1.76 -10.03 -0.97
C SER A 24 3.05 -9.22 -1.12
N ILE A 25 3.22 -8.58 -2.27
CA ILE A 25 4.40 -7.80 -2.69
C ILE A 25 4.05 -6.32 -2.87
N GLN A 26 5.05 -5.43 -2.88
CA GLN A 26 4.83 -3.98 -2.95
C GLN A 26 4.24 -3.50 -4.28
N PHE A 27 3.37 -2.47 -4.25
CA PHE A 27 2.68 -1.92 -5.43
C PHE A 27 3.30 -0.63 -5.97
N LEU A 28 3.66 0.31 -5.09
CA LEU A 28 4.20 1.64 -5.38
C LEU A 28 5.72 1.72 -5.19
N ALA A 29 6.35 0.73 -4.56
CA ALA A 29 7.81 0.70 -4.44
C ALA A 29 8.46 0.52 -5.83
N MET A 30 9.45 1.37 -6.15
CA MET A 30 10.09 1.39 -7.48
C MET A 30 11.61 1.17 -7.42
N GLY A 31 12.32 1.75 -6.45
CA GLY A 31 13.79 1.89 -6.51
C GLY A 31 14.63 0.76 -5.91
N HIS A 32 14.05 -0.40 -5.64
CA HIS A 32 14.62 -1.41 -4.73
C HIS A 32 15.15 -2.70 -5.36
N GLY A 33 15.17 -2.83 -6.69
CA GLY A 33 15.55 -4.10 -7.34
C GLY A 33 14.44 -5.16 -7.35
N TRP A 34 14.24 -5.84 -6.21
CA TRP A 34 13.44 -7.07 -5.90
C TRP A 34 12.00 -7.16 -6.44
N GLU A 35 11.32 -8.29 -6.15
CA GLU A 35 9.92 -8.53 -6.52
C GLU A 35 8.99 -7.43 -5.96
N ALA A 36 8.17 -6.89 -6.84
CA ALA A 36 7.15 -5.87 -6.63
C ALA A 36 6.39 -5.71 -7.95
N TRP A 37 5.21 -5.07 -7.94
CA TRP A 37 4.42 -4.85 -9.15
C TRP A 37 5.16 -4.11 -10.27
N LYS A 38 6.25 -3.40 -9.96
CA LYS A 38 7.16 -2.79 -10.95
C LYS A 38 7.77 -3.79 -11.94
N THR A 39 7.88 -5.07 -11.59
CA THR A 39 8.37 -6.14 -12.48
C THR A 39 7.30 -6.61 -13.46
N MET A 40 6.03 -6.24 -13.22
CA MET A 40 4.86 -6.57 -14.02
C MET A 40 4.19 -5.28 -14.55
N PRO A 41 4.89 -4.46 -15.36
CA PRO A 41 4.47 -3.10 -15.68
C PRO A 41 3.09 -3.00 -16.34
N HIS A 42 2.73 -3.96 -17.19
CA HIS A 42 1.41 -4.01 -17.83
C HIS A 42 0.27 -4.29 -16.85
N GLU A 43 0.46 -5.26 -15.94
CA GLU A 43 -0.53 -5.60 -14.90
C GLU A 43 -0.65 -4.46 -13.87
N ARG A 44 0.47 -3.81 -13.52
CA ARG A 44 0.49 -2.63 -12.66
C ARG A 44 -0.27 -1.47 -13.30
N GLN A 45 -0.06 -1.20 -14.59
CA GLN A 45 -0.82 -0.16 -15.29
C GLN A 45 -2.30 -0.50 -15.34
N ARG A 46 -2.67 -1.74 -15.67
CA ARG A 46 -4.08 -2.20 -15.66
C ARG A 46 -4.75 -2.00 -14.31
N LEU A 47 -4.04 -2.20 -13.19
CA LEU A 47 -4.61 -1.94 -11.86
C LEU A 47 -4.78 -0.43 -11.58
N ILE A 48 -3.86 0.41 -12.04
CA ILE A 48 -4.01 1.89 -11.95
C ILE A 48 -5.21 2.33 -12.80
N ASP A 49 -5.34 1.85 -14.03
CA ASP A 49 -6.47 2.17 -14.92
C ASP A 49 -7.82 1.73 -14.31
N LEU A 50 -7.85 0.58 -13.64
CA LEU A 50 -9.03 0.07 -12.91
C LEU A 50 -9.34 0.89 -11.64
N ILE A 51 -8.33 1.49 -11.00
CA ILE A 51 -8.53 2.44 -9.89
C ILE A 51 -9.07 3.77 -10.44
N ASP A 52 -8.50 4.28 -11.54
CA ASP A 52 -8.89 5.56 -12.17
C ASP A 52 -10.34 5.57 -12.66
N THR A 53 -10.88 4.40 -13.03
CA THR A 53 -12.29 4.20 -13.43
C THR A 53 -13.25 3.95 -12.25
N SER A 54 -12.74 3.82 -11.02
CA SER A 54 -13.55 3.47 -9.86
C SER A 54 -14.09 4.67 -9.08
N SER A 55 -15.17 4.47 -8.32
CA SER A 55 -15.82 5.54 -7.55
C SER A 55 -15.02 5.98 -6.32
N SER A 56 -14.13 5.15 -5.78
CA SER A 56 -13.29 5.51 -4.62
C SER A 56 -12.26 6.57 -5.01
N ASP A 57 -12.19 7.70 -4.29
CA ASP A 57 -11.19 8.75 -4.53
C ASP A 57 -9.81 8.43 -3.93
N SER A 58 -9.80 7.62 -2.87
CA SER A 58 -8.60 7.07 -2.25
C SER A 58 -8.64 5.53 -2.26
N VAL A 59 -7.50 4.89 -2.51
CA VAL A 59 -7.32 3.44 -2.41
C VAL A 59 -6.10 3.13 -1.56
N LEU A 60 -6.30 2.36 -0.50
CA LEU A 60 -5.22 1.87 0.35
C LEU A 60 -4.73 0.50 -0.15
N PHE A 61 -3.42 0.36 -0.31
CA PHE A 61 -2.73 -0.91 -0.40
C PHE A 61 -2.08 -1.24 0.95
N ILE A 62 -2.13 -2.51 1.34
CA ILE A 62 -1.26 -3.06 2.39
C ILE A 62 -0.41 -4.19 1.81
N SER A 63 0.88 -4.21 2.16
CA SER A 63 1.86 -5.12 1.57
C SER A 63 2.97 -5.58 2.52
N GLY A 64 3.70 -6.61 2.10
CA GLY A 64 4.84 -7.20 2.83
C GLY A 64 6.00 -7.56 1.89
N ASP A 65 6.66 -8.69 2.17
CA ASP A 65 7.76 -9.29 1.38
C ASP A 65 9.09 -8.51 1.32
N ARG A 66 9.36 -7.63 2.30
CA ARG A 66 10.52 -6.72 2.24
C ARG A 66 11.44 -6.71 3.45
N HIS A 67 11.04 -7.30 4.57
CA HIS A 67 11.73 -7.17 5.86
C HIS A 67 11.96 -5.72 6.33
N ARG A 68 11.21 -4.76 5.75
CA ARG A 68 11.10 -3.36 6.17
C ARG A 68 9.65 -2.89 6.05
N GLY A 69 9.27 -1.90 6.84
CA GLY A 69 8.02 -1.14 6.66
C GLY A 69 8.26 0.21 5.97
N GLY A 70 7.20 0.82 5.45
CA GLY A 70 7.25 2.17 4.87
C GLY A 70 5.96 2.59 4.16
N LEU A 71 5.73 3.90 4.14
CA LEU A 71 4.61 4.56 3.47
C LEU A 71 4.99 5.02 2.06
N TYR A 72 4.12 4.75 1.08
CA TYR A 72 4.24 5.23 -0.29
C TYR A 72 2.94 5.88 -0.75
N GLN A 73 3.03 6.86 -1.65
CA GLN A 73 1.89 7.59 -2.19
C GLN A 73 2.07 7.89 -3.68
N LEU A 74 0.97 7.82 -4.43
CA LEU A 74 0.89 8.16 -5.84
C LEU A 74 -0.46 8.81 -6.12
N THR A 75 -0.47 10.03 -6.64
CA THR A 75 -1.65 10.60 -7.30
C THR A 75 -1.69 10.13 -8.75
N SER A 76 -2.80 9.53 -9.17
CA SER A 76 -2.96 9.00 -10.52
C SER A 76 -3.27 10.08 -11.56
N SER A 77 -3.35 9.68 -12.83
CA SER A 77 -3.74 10.53 -13.96
C SER A 77 -5.13 11.16 -13.81
N SER A 78 -6.10 10.45 -13.23
CA SER A 78 -7.43 10.98 -12.95
C SER A 78 -7.56 11.67 -11.57
N GLY A 79 -6.45 11.82 -10.84
CA GLY A 79 -6.41 12.48 -9.54
C GLY A 79 -6.71 11.58 -8.34
N LYS A 80 -6.83 10.25 -8.53
CA LYS A 80 -7.06 9.30 -7.44
C LYS A 80 -5.82 9.19 -6.55
N ASN A 81 -6.03 9.12 -5.25
CA ASN A 81 -4.96 8.97 -4.26
C ASN A 81 -4.71 7.49 -3.96
N ILE A 82 -3.59 6.95 -4.44
CA ILE A 82 -3.16 5.59 -4.13
C ILE A 82 -2.12 5.65 -3.02
N VAL A 83 -2.46 5.09 -1.87
CA VAL A 83 -1.60 5.04 -0.68
C VAL A 83 -1.20 3.59 -0.44
N GLU A 84 0.06 3.32 -0.08
CA GLU A 84 0.51 1.99 0.30
C GLU A 84 1.21 2.03 1.66
N MET A 85 0.79 1.17 2.59
CA MET A 85 1.52 0.89 3.81
C MET A 85 2.13 -0.51 3.74
N THR A 86 3.46 -0.58 3.56
CA THR A 86 4.20 -1.83 3.70
C THR A 86 4.51 -2.07 5.18
N SER A 87 4.24 -3.27 5.68
CA SER A 87 4.67 -3.73 7.02
C SER A 87 5.10 -5.19 6.93
N SER A 88 6.36 -5.49 7.23
CA SER A 88 6.97 -6.77 6.79
C SER A 88 7.96 -7.42 7.77
N SER A 89 8.29 -6.79 8.90
CA SER A 89 9.44 -7.23 9.73
C SER A 89 9.05 -7.94 11.03
N LEU A 90 7.77 -8.30 11.22
CA LEU A 90 7.20 -8.72 12.52
C LEU A 90 7.99 -9.81 13.25
N ASN A 91 8.52 -10.81 12.52
CA ASN A 91 9.28 -11.93 13.08
C ASN A 91 10.76 -11.99 12.63
N LEU A 92 11.15 -11.16 11.65
CA LEU A 92 12.49 -11.13 11.09
C LEU A 92 12.77 -9.74 10.50
N SER A 93 13.41 -8.88 11.30
CA SER A 93 14.05 -7.66 10.83
C SER A 93 15.28 -7.99 9.99
N PHE A 94 15.59 -7.13 9.02
CA PHE A 94 16.80 -7.23 8.21
C PHE A 94 17.38 -5.83 8.01
N THR A 95 18.40 -5.50 8.80
CA THR A 95 19.05 -4.18 8.73
C THR A 95 19.86 -4.06 7.44
N ASN A 96 19.49 -3.09 6.61
CA ASN A 96 20.09 -2.79 5.32
C ASN A 96 20.00 -1.29 5.02
N ASP A 97 20.69 -0.85 3.96
CA ASP A 97 20.65 0.54 3.55
C ASP A 97 19.26 0.97 3.06
N GLU A 98 19.02 2.29 3.06
CA GLU A 98 17.78 2.87 2.58
C GLU A 98 17.67 2.72 1.05
N GLU A 99 16.52 2.22 0.58
CA GLU A 99 16.24 2.03 -0.84
C GLU A 99 15.85 3.36 -1.51
N ALA A 100 16.08 3.49 -2.82
CA ALA A 100 15.56 4.64 -3.56
C ALA A 100 14.02 4.62 -3.56
N GLY A 101 13.40 5.76 -3.20
CA GLY A 101 11.96 5.84 -2.95
C GLY A 101 11.29 7.00 -3.69
N PRO A 102 11.16 6.97 -5.03
CA PRO A 102 10.58 8.08 -5.80
C PRO A 102 9.08 8.32 -5.50
N LEU A 103 8.40 7.33 -4.93
CA LEU A 103 7.02 7.42 -4.45
C LEU A 103 6.92 7.22 -2.91
N ARG A 104 8.04 7.20 -2.19
CA ARG A 104 8.06 6.95 -0.74
C ARG A 104 7.87 8.25 0.03
N VAL A 105 7.05 8.20 1.09
CA VAL A 105 6.87 9.29 2.03
C VAL A 105 7.72 9.01 3.27
N GLY A 106 8.81 9.77 3.44
CA GLY A 106 9.73 9.62 4.56
C GLY A 106 10.69 8.41 4.44
N PRO A 107 11.36 8.05 5.55
CA PRO A 107 12.25 6.89 5.60
C PRO A 107 11.49 5.56 5.71
N THR A 108 12.13 4.45 5.36
CA THR A 108 11.66 3.11 5.73
C THR A 108 12.07 2.74 7.16
N PHE A 109 11.50 1.66 7.69
CA PHE A 109 11.78 1.14 9.02
C PHE A 109 12.14 -0.34 8.97
N VAL A 110 13.39 -0.67 9.30
CA VAL A 110 13.96 -2.02 9.11
C VAL A 110 13.88 -2.93 10.34
N GLN A 111 13.55 -2.38 11.51
CA GLN A 111 13.32 -3.14 12.76
C GLN A 111 11.91 -3.76 12.76
N GLU A 112 11.61 -4.64 13.71
CA GLU A 112 10.32 -5.35 13.79
C GLU A 112 9.13 -4.39 13.80
N ASN A 113 8.17 -4.63 12.90
CA ASN A 113 7.00 -3.77 12.72
C ASN A 113 5.74 -4.52 12.30
N TYR A 114 4.60 -3.88 12.50
CA TYR A 114 3.29 -4.31 12.01
C TYR A 114 2.42 -3.12 11.58
N GLY A 115 1.48 -3.36 10.68
CA GLY A 115 0.46 -2.38 10.28
C GLY A 115 -0.78 -2.42 11.17
N GLU A 116 -1.43 -1.27 11.35
CA GLU A 116 -2.72 -1.13 12.01
C GLU A 116 -3.63 -0.23 11.17
N ILE A 117 -4.91 -0.59 11.05
CA ILE A 117 -5.94 0.23 10.41
C ILE A 117 -7.02 0.55 11.44
N LEU A 118 -7.29 1.84 11.64
CA LEU A 118 -8.32 2.35 12.55
C LEU A 118 -9.41 3.08 11.76
N LEU A 119 -10.66 2.61 11.85
CA LEU A 119 -11.81 3.29 11.26
C LEU A 119 -12.56 4.10 12.33
N ASN A 120 -12.52 5.43 12.21
CA ASN A 120 -13.37 6.31 13.01
C ASN A 120 -14.78 6.36 12.40
N LYS A 121 -15.73 5.66 13.02
CA LYS A 121 -17.13 5.57 12.59
C LYS A 121 -17.92 6.87 12.63
N LEU A 122 -17.47 7.88 13.40
CA LEU A 122 -18.17 9.17 13.51
C LEU A 122 -17.75 10.13 12.39
N THR A 123 -16.49 10.08 11.97
CA THR A 123 -15.95 10.95 10.90
C THR A 123 -15.80 10.22 9.56
N ASN A 124 -16.14 8.92 9.51
CA ASN A 124 -15.88 8.00 8.39
C ASN A 124 -14.42 8.04 7.87
N LYS A 125 -13.47 8.21 8.79
CA LYS A 125 -12.05 8.44 8.46
C LYS A 125 -11.21 7.21 8.79
N LEU A 126 -10.24 6.87 7.94
CA LEU A 126 -9.40 5.69 8.08
C LEU A 126 -7.95 6.10 8.32
N THR A 127 -7.44 5.82 9.52
CA THR A 127 -6.04 6.06 9.89
C THR A 127 -5.25 4.76 9.77
N VAL A 128 -4.13 4.78 9.04
CA VAL A 128 -3.23 3.64 8.86
C VAL A 128 -1.90 3.95 9.55
N ASN A 129 -1.51 3.10 10.49
CA ASN A 129 -0.27 3.23 11.25
C ASN A 129 0.70 2.11 10.88
N LEU A 130 1.98 2.45 10.76
CA LEU A 130 3.09 1.51 10.93
C LEU A 130 3.55 1.61 12.39
N LYS A 131 3.60 0.49 13.10
CA LYS A 131 4.02 0.41 14.50
C LYS A 131 5.27 -0.44 14.67
N ASP A 132 6.11 -0.09 15.63
CA ASP A 132 7.23 -0.93 16.09
C ASP A 132 6.75 -2.09 16.97
N ASN A 133 7.66 -2.97 17.40
CA ASN A 133 7.34 -4.10 18.28
C ASN A 133 6.87 -3.73 19.71
N GLN A 134 6.97 -2.46 20.13
CA GLN A 134 6.41 -1.94 21.38
C GLN A 134 5.06 -1.24 21.18
N GLY A 135 4.60 -1.10 19.93
CA GLY A 135 3.36 -0.44 19.56
C GLY A 135 3.49 1.08 19.36
N SER A 136 4.71 1.64 19.38
CA SER A 136 4.95 3.05 19.05
C SER A 136 4.65 3.29 17.57
N ILE A 137 3.98 4.40 17.24
CA ILE A 137 3.71 4.77 15.85
C ILE A 137 5.01 5.29 15.21
N VAL A 138 5.46 4.59 14.17
CA VAL A 138 6.65 4.93 13.37
C VAL A 138 6.27 5.84 12.20
N GLN A 139 5.17 5.51 11.51
CA GLN A 139 4.57 6.34 10.47
C GLN A 139 3.04 6.24 10.56
N SER A 140 2.34 7.28 10.11
CA SER A 140 0.88 7.32 10.08
C SER A 140 0.42 8.07 8.83
N VAL A 141 -0.71 7.64 8.28
CA VAL A 141 -1.41 8.32 7.18
C VAL A 141 -2.90 8.26 7.43
N ASP A 142 -3.59 9.33 7.05
CA ASP A 142 -5.03 9.46 7.13
C ASP A 142 -5.64 9.43 5.72
N LEU A 143 -6.75 8.72 5.58
CA LEU A 143 -7.59 8.62 4.39
C LEU A 143 -9.04 9.01 4.73
#